data_AF-X6MRG0-F1
#
_entry.id   AF-X6MRG0-F1
#
_cell.length_a   1.000
_cell.length_b   1.000
_cell.length_c   1.000
_cell.angle_alpha   90.00
_cell.angle_beta   90.00
_cell.angle_gamma   90.00
#
_symmetry.space_group_name_H-M   'P 1'
#
loop_
_entity.id
_entity.type
_entity.pdbx_description
1 polymer ?
#
loop_
_entity_poly.entity_id
_entity_poly.type
_entity_poly.pdbx_seq_one_letter_code
_entity_poly.pdbx_strand_id
1 'polypeptide(L)'
;MTTTAKEDNKKKQNANSDTMSSSSRESTPEEEIKNKKKDTKAAKGDSENKTKSKIDSSSYYFFKSTDPEQAKKFKPQKVDEQTAKEKEEQTASKSMGSLWNTGSTMEEYDYSEWVHQQLKQELLRVQFKGAPIKIDEVEKVDGTVLLRGGRKKKEQMCICACAKATYLLTRGKLRAGWDLSFKAKWKGIVDEKEVEGTISMEDIADGEDSDEWGFEVECKKSRSEDQKARSTILKEKKSVLGTVERVLKEFKSKKTNLTTEKKEKKKGRTNPKKKKTSVNECDLYLLCFVSSFILTPTIFHVLFVWLLFFFFFLWHVVLALYKIHTVWTEHIPFSFFSPFLQLGFLMLWFFNSRHHKTKQLISKWKKKR
;
A
#
# COMPACT_ATOMS: atom_id res chain seq x y z
N MET A 1 6.07 41.07 -47.67
CA MET A 1 4.66 41.48 -47.55
C MET A 1 3.80 40.23 -47.40
N THR A 2 3.38 39.93 -46.17
CA THR A 2 2.18 39.15 -45.81
C THR A 2 1.99 39.30 -44.30
N THR A 3 0.75 39.26 -43.84
CA THR A 3 0.33 40.06 -42.68
C THR A 3 0.23 39.29 -41.37
N THR A 4 0.55 39.98 -40.28
CA THR A 4 0.25 39.58 -38.90
C THR A 4 -1.24 39.69 -38.61
N ALA A 5 -1.80 38.71 -37.89
CA ALA A 5 -3.06 38.85 -37.17
C ALA A 5 -2.83 38.48 -35.69
N LYS A 6 -3.00 39.47 -34.80
CA LYS A 6 -3.21 39.25 -33.37
C LYS A 6 -4.68 38.97 -33.15
N GLU A 7 -5.01 38.14 -32.18
CA GLU A 7 -6.34 38.14 -31.59
C GLU A 7 -6.22 38.11 -30.06
N ASP A 8 -6.36 39.28 -29.46
CA ASP A 8 -6.46 39.46 -28.01
C ASP A 8 -7.91 39.21 -27.59
N ASN A 9 -8.16 38.45 -26.51
CA ASN A 9 -9.47 38.49 -25.88
C ASN A 9 -9.41 38.39 -24.35
N LYS A 10 -10.09 39.33 -23.67
CA LYS A 10 -9.93 39.63 -22.24
C LYS A 10 -11.24 40.15 -21.63
N LYS A 11 -11.94 39.30 -20.87
CA LYS A 11 -12.89 39.69 -19.80
C LYS A 11 -13.15 38.44 -18.94
N LYS A 12 -12.75 38.42 -17.66
CA LYS A 12 -13.46 39.00 -16.49
C LYS A 12 -14.91 38.53 -16.36
N GLN A 13 -15.16 37.70 -15.34
CA GLN A 13 -16.28 37.87 -14.41
C GLN A 13 -15.94 37.21 -13.07
N ASN A 14 -15.75 38.04 -12.03
CA ASN A 14 -15.98 37.63 -10.64
C ASN A 14 -17.48 37.80 -10.36
N ALA A 15 -18.08 36.90 -9.61
CA ALA A 15 -19.34 37.15 -8.91
C ALA A 15 -19.33 36.39 -7.58
N ASN A 16 -19.59 37.10 -6.49
CA ASN A 16 -19.76 36.53 -5.15
C ASN A 16 -21.10 35.82 -5.04
N SER A 17 -21.21 34.87 -4.12
CA SER A 17 -22.50 34.51 -3.50
C SER A 17 -22.28 34.14 -2.03
N ASP A 18 -22.33 35.16 -1.17
CA ASP A 18 -22.47 35.02 0.29
C ASP A 18 -23.91 34.67 0.68
N THR A 19 -24.12 34.22 1.94
CA THR A 19 -25.42 34.01 2.63
C THR A 19 -26.33 32.92 2.02
N MET A 20 -27.09 32.08 2.74
CA MET A 20 -27.60 32.02 4.13
C MET A 20 -27.91 30.51 4.47
N SER A 21 -28.20 30.01 5.69
CA SER A 21 -28.20 30.53 7.07
C SER A 21 -28.21 29.36 8.10
N SER A 22 -28.15 29.70 9.39
CA SER A 22 -28.74 29.00 10.57
C SER A 22 -28.83 27.46 10.65
N SER A 23 -28.14 26.89 11.64
CA SER A 23 -28.73 25.85 12.50
C SER A 23 -28.07 25.84 13.88
N SER A 24 -28.71 26.54 14.83
CA SER A 24 -28.33 26.56 16.24
C SER A 24 -28.95 25.37 16.99
N ARG A 25 -28.12 24.56 17.64
CA ARG A 25 -28.57 23.59 18.66
C ARG A 25 -27.71 23.70 19.93
N GLU A 26 -28.17 24.58 20.80
CA GLU A 26 -28.61 24.22 22.16
C GLU A 26 -27.67 23.27 22.93
N SER A 27 -26.83 23.88 23.77
CA SER A 27 -26.00 23.21 24.77
C SER A 27 -26.78 23.01 26.08
N THR A 28 -26.87 21.77 26.55
CA THR A 28 -27.40 21.40 27.86
C THR A 28 -26.44 21.82 28.99
N PRO A 29 -26.91 22.35 30.13
CA PRO A 29 -26.04 22.71 31.26
C PRO A 29 -25.57 21.47 32.06
N GLU A 30 -24.30 21.46 32.45
CA GLU A 30 -23.77 20.54 33.47
C GLU A 30 -24.23 20.99 34.86
N GLU A 31 -24.86 20.10 35.63
CA GLU A 31 -25.29 20.38 37.00
C GLU A 31 -24.24 19.88 38.02
N GLU A 32 -23.69 20.83 38.78
CA GLU A 32 -22.53 20.60 39.65
C GLU A 32 -22.94 20.07 41.04
N ILE A 33 -22.95 18.74 41.22
CA ILE A 33 -23.26 18.13 42.53
C ILE A 33 -22.06 18.25 43.49
N LYS A 34 -21.97 19.39 44.18
CA LYS A 34 -21.24 19.51 45.45
C LYS A 34 -22.07 18.87 46.56
N ASN A 35 -21.52 17.91 47.32
CA ASN A 35 -22.11 17.55 48.62
C ASN A 35 -21.06 17.37 49.73
N LYS A 36 -21.36 17.96 50.89
CA LYS A 36 -20.46 18.13 52.03
C LYS A 36 -20.43 16.90 52.95
N LYS A 37 -19.27 16.64 53.55
CA LYS A 37 -19.18 15.91 54.82
C LYS A 37 -20.07 16.56 55.88
N LYS A 38 -20.74 15.74 56.70
CA LYS A 38 -21.02 16.09 58.09
C LYS A 38 -21.03 14.82 58.95
N ASP A 39 -20.08 14.75 59.88
CA ASP A 39 -20.01 13.68 60.87
C ASP A 39 -21.12 13.86 61.91
N THR A 40 -21.75 12.77 62.37
CA THR A 40 -22.38 12.71 63.70
C THR A 40 -22.38 11.27 64.21
N LYS A 41 -22.39 11.12 65.54
CA LYS A 41 -21.85 9.97 66.27
C LYS A 41 -22.94 9.26 67.10
N ALA A 42 -22.93 7.93 67.05
CA ALA A 42 -23.49 6.98 68.03
C ALA A 42 -24.97 7.09 68.47
N ALA A 43 -25.72 6.01 68.23
CA ALA A 43 -26.64 5.44 69.22
C ALA A 43 -26.77 3.91 68.98
N LYS A 44 -26.94 3.15 70.05
CA LYS A 44 -27.07 1.68 70.06
C LYS A 44 -28.55 1.33 70.25
N GLY A 45 -29.09 0.37 69.50
CA GLY A 45 -30.48 -0.06 69.65
C GLY A 45 -30.83 -1.25 68.76
N ASP A 46 -31.00 -2.41 69.37
CA ASP A 46 -31.53 -3.60 68.71
C ASP A 46 -33.04 -3.44 68.49
N SER A 47 -33.49 -3.57 67.24
CA SER A 47 -34.90 -3.86 66.94
C SER A 47 -35.02 -4.52 65.57
N GLU A 48 -35.57 -5.74 65.54
CA GLU A 48 -36.08 -6.32 64.29
C GLU A 48 -37.25 -5.48 63.81
N ASN A 49 -37.11 -4.80 62.67
CA ASN A 49 -38.27 -4.21 62.01
C ASN A 49 -38.13 -4.27 60.49
N LYS A 50 -39.15 -4.85 59.82
CA LYS A 50 -39.21 -4.99 58.36
C LYS A 50 -39.51 -3.63 57.71
N THR A 51 -38.52 -2.75 57.68
CA THR A 51 -38.55 -1.56 56.82
C THR A 51 -38.46 -1.98 55.36
N LYS A 52 -39.62 -2.17 54.72
CA LYS A 52 -39.76 -2.08 53.27
C LYS A 52 -39.39 -0.65 52.87
N SER A 53 -38.11 -0.40 52.63
CA SER A 53 -37.67 0.85 52.03
C SER A 53 -38.40 1.01 50.69
N LYS A 54 -39.20 2.07 50.57
CA LYS A 54 -39.63 2.57 49.27
C LYS A 54 -38.38 3.12 48.60
N ILE A 55 -37.65 2.24 47.93
CA ILE A 55 -36.70 2.65 46.89
C ILE A 55 -37.58 3.29 45.83
N ASP A 56 -37.42 4.60 45.63
CA ASP A 56 -38.16 5.32 44.58
C ASP A 56 -37.88 4.64 43.25
N SER A 57 -38.91 3.99 42.72
CA SER A 57 -38.84 3.29 41.45
C SER A 57 -38.69 4.34 40.36
N SER A 58 -37.48 4.51 39.85
CA SER A 58 -37.22 5.28 38.64
C SER A 58 -38.09 4.69 37.52
N SER A 59 -39.19 5.39 37.20
CA SER A 59 -40.30 4.87 36.39
C SER A 59 -39.88 4.44 34.98
N TYR A 60 -38.73 4.91 34.53
CA TYR A 60 -38.14 4.66 33.23
C TYR A 60 -37.69 3.20 33.01
N TYR A 61 -37.36 2.46 34.08
CA TYR A 61 -36.98 1.04 33.98
C TYR A 61 -37.77 0.18 34.97
N PHE A 62 -39.04 -0.07 34.64
CA PHE A 62 -39.95 -0.90 35.44
C PHE A 62 -39.68 -2.42 35.31
N PHE A 63 -38.40 -2.82 35.39
CA PHE A 63 -38.04 -4.23 35.57
C PHE A 63 -38.40 -4.64 36.99
N LYS A 64 -39.41 -5.50 37.13
CA LYS A 64 -39.71 -6.18 38.40
C LYS A 64 -38.42 -6.87 38.87
N SER A 65 -37.94 -6.50 40.05
CA SER A 65 -36.72 -7.05 40.63
C SER A 65 -36.80 -8.58 40.63
N THR A 66 -35.83 -9.24 39.98
CA THR A 66 -35.77 -10.70 39.88
C THR A 66 -35.81 -11.32 41.27
N ASP A 67 -36.64 -12.36 41.45
CA ASP A 67 -36.81 -13.03 42.74
C ASP A 67 -35.44 -13.45 43.32
N PRO A 68 -35.20 -13.31 44.63
CA PRO A 68 -33.88 -13.51 45.22
C PRO A 68 -33.35 -14.95 45.04
N GLU A 69 -34.24 -15.91 44.81
CA GLU A 69 -33.88 -17.30 44.47
C GLU A 69 -33.43 -17.43 43.00
N GLN A 70 -34.13 -16.77 42.07
CA GLN A 70 -33.71 -16.69 40.67
C GLN A 70 -32.39 -15.91 40.54
N ALA A 71 -32.22 -14.82 41.27
CA ALA A 71 -31.00 -14.02 41.28
C ALA A 71 -29.75 -14.83 41.72
N LYS A 72 -29.90 -15.80 42.63
CA LYS A 72 -28.82 -16.73 43.01
C LYS A 72 -28.33 -17.57 41.82
N LYS A 73 -29.22 -17.94 40.89
CA LYS A 73 -28.90 -18.73 39.69
C LYS A 73 -28.08 -17.94 38.65
N PHE A 74 -28.17 -16.61 38.67
CA PHE A 74 -27.42 -15.72 37.78
C PHE A 74 -26.14 -15.14 38.40
N LYS A 75 -25.73 -15.59 39.61
CA LYS A 75 -24.45 -15.18 40.18
C LYS A 75 -23.30 -15.62 39.25
N PRO A 76 -22.34 -14.72 38.91
CA PRO A 76 -21.20 -15.08 38.08
C PRO A 76 -20.42 -16.25 38.70
N GLN A 77 -20.40 -17.38 38.01
CA GLN A 77 -19.53 -18.49 38.37
C GLN A 77 -18.11 -18.17 37.90
N LYS A 78 -17.12 -18.38 38.78
CA LYS A 78 -15.71 -18.35 38.36
C LYS A 78 -15.51 -19.50 37.37
N VAL A 79 -15.08 -19.17 36.15
CA VAL A 79 -14.65 -20.16 35.16
C VAL A 79 -13.23 -20.56 35.53
N ASP A 80 -12.94 -21.87 35.49
CA ASP A 80 -11.60 -22.39 35.70
C ASP A 80 -10.65 -21.94 34.57
N GLU A 81 -9.36 -21.75 34.89
CA GLU A 81 -8.37 -21.21 33.96
C GLU A 81 -8.15 -22.10 32.73
N GLN A 82 -8.26 -23.42 32.87
CA GLN A 82 -8.16 -24.35 31.75
C GLN A 82 -9.36 -24.21 30.82
N THR A 83 -10.57 -24.18 31.41
CA THR A 83 -11.82 -23.99 30.65
C THR A 83 -11.91 -22.61 30.00
N ALA A 84 -11.27 -21.59 30.57
CA ALA A 84 -11.15 -20.26 29.96
C ALA A 84 -10.26 -20.31 28.71
N LYS A 85 -9.06 -20.89 28.82
CA LYS A 85 -8.12 -21.04 27.69
C LYS A 85 -8.72 -21.88 26.55
N GLU A 86 -9.35 -23.00 26.85
CA GLU A 86 -10.06 -23.80 25.84
C GLU A 86 -11.13 -23.00 25.09
N LYS A 87 -11.86 -22.12 25.79
CA LYS A 87 -12.87 -21.24 25.16
C LYS A 87 -12.23 -20.13 24.35
N GLU A 88 -11.11 -19.55 24.80
CA GLU A 88 -10.34 -18.56 24.04
C GLU A 88 -9.78 -19.18 22.75
N GLU A 89 -9.12 -20.33 22.81
CA GLU A 89 -8.60 -21.06 21.65
C GLU A 89 -9.72 -21.48 20.68
N GLN A 90 -10.83 -21.99 21.21
CA GLN A 90 -12.01 -22.33 20.41
C GLN A 90 -12.71 -21.13 19.79
N THR A 91 -12.51 -19.91 20.29
CA THR A 91 -13.14 -18.70 19.73
C THR A 91 -12.21 -17.97 18.77
N ALA A 92 -10.92 -17.83 19.11
CA ALA A 92 -9.87 -17.34 18.24
C ALA A 92 -9.78 -18.13 16.92
N SER A 93 -9.99 -19.46 16.95
CA SER A 93 -9.99 -20.31 15.76
C SER A 93 -11.28 -20.28 14.92
N LYS A 94 -12.41 -19.80 15.48
CA LYS A 94 -13.73 -19.91 14.83
C LYS A 94 -14.25 -18.63 14.19
N SER A 95 -13.77 -17.45 14.59
CA SER A 95 -14.25 -16.16 14.08
C SER A 95 -13.13 -15.13 14.02
N MET A 96 -12.93 -14.52 12.85
CA MET A 96 -12.07 -13.35 12.70
C MET A 96 -12.78 -12.04 13.11
N GLY A 97 -14.06 -12.11 13.46
CA GLY A 97 -14.85 -11.03 14.03
C GLY A 97 -15.07 -11.18 15.54
N SER A 98 -15.20 -10.05 16.24
CA SER A 98 -15.47 -9.96 17.67
C SER A 98 -16.67 -10.80 18.11
N LEU A 99 -16.49 -11.61 19.16
CA LEU A 99 -17.54 -12.42 19.79
C LEU A 99 -18.72 -11.59 20.30
N TRP A 100 -18.50 -10.31 20.58
CA TRP A 100 -19.55 -9.36 21.00
C TRP A 100 -20.37 -8.80 19.82
N ASN A 101 -19.91 -8.96 18.57
CA ASN A 101 -20.61 -8.49 17.36
C ASN A 101 -21.14 -9.66 16.52
N THR A 102 -21.84 -10.61 17.16
CA THR A 102 -22.56 -11.71 16.47
C THR A 102 -23.60 -11.22 15.47
N GLY A 103 -24.04 -9.96 15.58
CA GLY A 103 -24.90 -9.29 14.59
C GLY A 103 -24.24 -9.01 13.23
N SER A 104 -22.92 -9.23 13.07
CA SER A 104 -22.18 -9.00 11.82
C SER A 104 -22.39 -7.57 11.28
N THR A 105 -22.46 -6.60 12.19
CA THR A 105 -23.00 -5.26 11.89
C THR A 105 -22.04 -4.47 10.99
N MET A 106 -20.74 -4.56 11.27
CA MET A 106 -19.60 -4.25 10.39
C MET A 106 -18.35 -4.93 10.98
N GLU A 107 -17.54 -5.54 10.12
CA GLU A 107 -16.14 -5.90 10.43
C GLU A 107 -15.24 -5.15 9.46
N GLU A 108 -14.24 -4.44 9.96
CA GLU A 108 -13.21 -3.79 9.16
C GLU A 108 -11.89 -4.55 9.33
N TYR A 109 -11.26 -4.87 8.20
CA TYR A 109 -9.95 -5.51 8.16
C TYR A 109 -8.97 -4.54 7.50
N ASP A 110 -7.97 -4.08 8.26
CA ASP A 110 -6.96 -3.15 7.77
C ASP A 110 -5.84 -3.91 7.01
N TYR A 111 -5.50 -3.42 5.82
CA TYR A 111 -4.43 -3.91 4.96
C TYR A 111 -3.49 -2.78 4.51
N SER A 112 -3.60 -1.60 5.11
CA SER A 112 -2.82 -0.40 4.79
C SER A 112 -1.32 -0.70 4.76
N GLU A 113 -0.78 -1.32 5.81
CA GLU A 113 0.64 -1.70 5.88
C GLU A 113 1.10 -2.56 4.70
N TRP A 114 0.31 -3.55 4.30
CA TRP A 114 0.66 -4.42 3.16
C TRP A 114 0.62 -3.64 1.83
N VAL A 115 -0.38 -2.78 1.63
CA VAL A 115 -0.44 -1.93 0.44
C VAL A 115 0.74 -0.94 0.40
N HIS A 116 1.15 -0.38 1.55
CA HIS A 116 2.31 0.52 1.61
C HIS A 116 3.60 -0.18 1.22
N GLN A 117 3.84 -1.37 1.78
CA GLN A 117 5.03 -2.17 1.48
C GLN A 117 5.08 -2.57 0.00
N GLN A 118 3.96 -3.04 -0.54
CA GLN A 118 3.86 -3.48 -1.94
C GLN A 118 4.02 -2.28 -2.90
N LEU A 119 3.35 -1.16 -2.63
CA LEU A 119 3.46 0.06 -3.42
C LEU A 119 4.88 0.62 -3.41
N LYS A 120 5.55 0.65 -2.23
CA LYS A 120 6.94 1.08 -2.12
C LYS A 120 7.88 0.20 -2.95
N GLN A 121 7.73 -1.12 -2.88
CA GLN A 121 8.55 -2.06 -3.64
C GLN A 121 8.34 -1.94 -5.16
N GLU A 122 7.09 -1.81 -5.60
CA GLU A 122 6.76 -1.72 -7.02
C GLU A 122 7.15 -0.35 -7.63
N LEU A 123 6.99 0.77 -6.90
CA LEU A 123 7.45 2.09 -7.36
C LEU A 123 8.97 2.15 -7.55
N LEU A 124 9.76 1.57 -6.65
CA LEU A 124 11.23 1.49 -6.77
C LEU A 124 11.69 0.65 -7.98
N ARG A 125 10.80 -0.19 -8.56
CA ARG A 125 11.08 -0.97 -9.77
C ARG A 125 10.80 -0.21 -11.08
N VAL A 126 10.15 0.96 -11.02
CA VAL A 126 9.80 1.74 -12.22
C VAL A 126 11.06 2.32 -12.86
N GLN A 127 11.21 2.11 -14.17
CA GLN A 127 12.30 2.64 -15.00
C GLN A 127 11.72 3.40 -16.19
N PHE A 128 12.23 4.61 -16.44
CA PHE A 128 11.72 5.48 -17.50
C PHE A 128 12.43 5.25 -18.85
N LYS A 129 11.65 5.02 -19.90
CA LYS A 129 12.06 4.74 -21.30
C LYS A 129 12.42 6.02 -22.07
N GLY A 130 13.36 6.79 -21.54
CA GLY A 130 13.89 7.97 -22.25
C GLY A 130 15.13 8.61 -21.63
N ALA A 131 15.37 8.37 -20.34
CA ALA A 131 16.56 8.80 -19.62
C ALA A 131 16.82 7.83 -18.46
N PRO A 132 18.07 7.69 -17.96
CA PRO A 132 18.39 6.90 -16.77
C PRO A 132 17.89 7.60 -15.49
N ILE A 133 16.58 7.76 -15.38
CA ILE A 133 15.86 8.27 -14.21
C ILE A 133 15.34 7.07 -13.43
N LYS A 134 15.48 7.13 -12.10
CA LYS A 134 14.97 6.13 -11.16
C LYS A 134 14.25 6.84 -10.02
N ILE A 135 13.26 6.17 -9.44
CA ILE A 135 12.71 6.57 -8.14
C ILE A 135 13.72 6.12 -7.08
N ASP A 136 14.22 7.08 -6.30
CA ASP A 136 15.31 6.88 -5.34
C ASP A 136 14.74 6.54 -3.95
N GLU A 137 13.77 7.33 -3.51
CA GLU A 137 13.09 7.17 -2.24
C GLU A 137 11.60 7.49 -2.38
N VAL A 138 10.74 6.59 -1.92
CA VAL A 138 9.32 6.91 -1.71
C VAL A 138 9.22 7.59 -0.35
N GLU A 139 8.98 8.90 -0.36
CA GLU A 139 8.86 9.69 0.85
C GLU A 139 7.51 9.48 1.53
N LYS A 140 7.48 9.87 2.80
CA LYS A 140 6.25 9.94 3.57
C LYS A 140 5.24 10.87 2.88
N VAL A 141 3.99 10.45 2.84
CA VAL A 141 2.86 11.38 2.72
C VAL A 141 2.20 11.49 4.08
N ASP A 142 2.33 12.68 4.65
CA ASP A 142 1.38 13.16 5.63
C ASP A 142 0.10 13.58 4.91
N GLY A 143 -0.87 12.67 4.88
CA GLY A 143 -2.27 13.09 4.87
C GLY A 143 -2.45 14.00 6.07
N THR A 144 -2.65 15.30 5.81
CA THR A 144 -2.54 16.32 6.85
C THR A 144 -3.69 16.18 7.83
N VAL A 145 -3.46 15.43 8.91
CA VAL A 145 -4.30 15.53 10.11
C VAL A 145 -4.08 16.93 10.66
N LEU A 146 -4.96 17.86 10.29
CA LEU A 146 -5.04 19.20 10.84
C LEU A 146 -5.43 19.12 12.33
N LEU A 147 -4.47 18.73 13.17
CA LEU A 147 -4.52 18.94 14.59
C LEU A 147 -4.50 20.45 14.83
N ARG A 148 -5.68 21.06 14.88
CA ARG A 148 -5.94 22.36 15.54
C ARG A 148 -5.48 22.24 17.01
N GLY A 149 -4.17 22.38 17.25
CA GLY A 149 -3.58 21.84 18.48
C GLY A 149 -2.12 22.16 18.77
N GLY A 150 -1.55 23.22 18.18
CA GLY A 150 -0.53 24.06 18.82
C GLY A 150 0.75 23.46 19.46
N ARG A 151 1.13 22.20 19.21
CA ARG A 151 2.37 21.60 19.75
C ARG A 151 3.21 20.94 18.66
N LYS A 152 4.37 21.54 18.38
CA LYS A 152 5.46 20.95 17.58
C LYS A 152 6.01 19.73 18.32
N LYS A 153 5.41 18.56 18.12
CA LYS A 153 6.01 17.28 18.54
C LYS A 153 7.09 16.94 17.52
N LYS A 154 8.30 16.63 18.00
CA LYS A 154 9.47 16.31 17.17
C LYS A 154 9.09 15.17 16.22
N GLU A 155 9.04 15.47 14.92
CA GLU A 155 8.62 14.51 13.90
C GLU A 155 9.61 13.35 13.85
N GLN A 156 9.16 12.20 14.34
CA GLN A 156 9.83 10.95 14.02
C GLN A 156 9.46 10.64 12.57
N MET A 157 10.49 10.54 11.72
CA MET A 157 10.38 10.43 10.27
C MET A 157 9.85 9.05 9.86
N CYS A 158 8.56 8.81 10.07
CA CYS A 158 7.88 7.58 9.70
C CYS A 158 7.62 7.58 8.18
N ILE A 159 8.27 6.70 7.42
CA ILE A 159 8.02 6.56 5.98
C ILE A 159 6.66 5.87 5.78
N CYS A 160 5.60 6.67 5.74
CA CYS A 160 4.22 6.22 5.56
C CYS A 160 3.64 6.91 4.32
N ALA A 161 3.20 6.16 3.31
CA ALA A 161 2.20 6.70 2.39
C ALA A 161 0.88 6.79 3.16
N CYS A 162 0.09 7.87 3.01
CA CYS A 162 -1.26 7.87 3.55
C CYS A 162 -2.15 7.09 2.60
N ALA A 163 -2.08 5.78 2.77
CA ALA A 163 -2.75 4.78 1.97
C ALA A 163 -3.63 3.93 2.89
N LYS A 164 -4.84 4.41 3.17
CA LYS A 164 -5.84 3.61 3.88
C LYS A 164 -6.36 2.58 2.91
N ALA A 165 -6.18 1.30 3.20
CA ALA A 165 -6.69 0.22 2.38
C ALA A 165 -7.39 -0.79 3.28
N THR A 166 -8.72 -0.72 3.33
CA THR A 166 -9.50 -1.52 4.28
C THR A 166 -10.55 -2.37 3.57
N TYR A 167 -10.87 -3.49 4.20
CA TYR A 167 -11.90 -4.42 3.76
C TYR A 167 -13.07 -4.34 4.72
N LEU A 168 -14.20 -3.85 4.24
CA LEU A 168 -15.41 -3.65 5.02
C LEU A 168 -16.41 -4.77 4.74
N LEU A 169 -16.67 -5.62 5.72
CA LEU A 169 -17.68 -6.68 5.65
C LEU A 169 -19.02 -6.15 6.16
N THR A 170 -19.91 -5.82 5.22
CA THR A 170 -21.25 -5.28 5.53
C THR A 170 -22.31 -6.27 5.06
N ARG A 171 -23.17 -6.76 5.96
CA ARG A 171 -24.26 -7.72 5.65
C ARG A 171 -23.76 -8.95 4.87
N GLY A 172 -22.61 -9.49 5.27
CA GLY A 172 -21.97 -10.64 4.61
C GLY A 172 -21.35 -10.36 3.23
N LYS A 173 -21.39 -9.12 2.72
CA LYS A 173 -20.73 -8.70 1.48
C LYS A 173 -19.44 -7.95 1.81
N LEU A 174 -18.31 -8.52 1.42
CA LEU A 174 -16.99 -7.90 1.57
C LEU A 174 -16.80 -6.82 0.50
N ARG A 175 -16.59 -5.56 0.91
CA ARG A 175 -16.23 -4.42 0.06
C ARG A 175 -14.76 -4.10 0.29
N ALA A 176 -14.02 -3.82 -0.78
CA ALA A 176 -12.74 -3.14 -0.65
C ALA A 176 -13.05 -1.64 -0.62
N GLY A 177 -12.26 -0.86 0.10
CA GLY A 177 -12.17 0.58 -0.04
C GLY A 177 -10.70 0.99 0.09
N TRP A 178 -10.29 1.99 -0.68
CA TRP A 178 -8.99 2.61 -0.48
C TRP A 178 -9.04 4.10 -0.75
N ASP A 179 -8.11 4.79 -0.11
CA ASP A 179 -7.82 6.21 -0.21
C ASP A 179 -6.29 6.30 -0.09
N LEU A 180 -5.60 6.50 -1.22
CA LEU A 180 -4.15 6.53 -1.31
C LEU A 180 -3.63 7.89 -1.78
N SER A 181 -2.56 8.34 -1.13
CA SER A 181 -1.72 9.44 -1.59
C SER A 181 -0.25 9.10 -1.32
N PHE A 182 0.64 9.39 -2.29
CA PHE A 182 2.07 9.13 -2.17
C PHE A 182 2.93 10.22 -2.84
N LYS A 183 4.12 10.46 -2.28
CA LYS A 183 5.13 11.38 -2.81
C LYS A 183 6.46 10.62 -2.91
N ALA A 184 7.18 10.79 -4.00
CA ALA A 184 8.38 10.02 -4.28
C ALA A 184 9.48 10.89 -4.89
N LYS A 185 10.66 10.88 -4.27
CA LYS A 185 11.87 11.49 -4.80
C LYS A 185 12.41 10.66 -5.95
N TRP A 186 12.73 11.34 -7.05
CA TRP A 186 13.40 10.74 -8.19
C TRP A 186 14.73 11.43 -8.45
N LYS A 187 15.68 10.65 -8.98
CA LYS A 187 17.00 11.10 -9.40
C LYS A 187 17.31 10.53 -10.78
N GLY A 188 18.10 11.25 -11.57
CA GLY A 188 18.57 10.75 -12.85
C GLY A 188 19.66 11.62 -13.44
N ILE A 189 20.17 11.19 -14.59
CA ILE A 189 21.18 11.92 -15.35
C ILE A 189 20.58 12.30 -16.71
N VAL A 190 20.58 13.60 -17.03
CA VAL A 190 20.12 14.14 -18.31
C VAL A 190 21.19 15.12 -18.80
N ASP A 191 21.66 14.93 -20.04
CA ASP A 191 22.74 15.71 -20.63
C ASP A 191 23.97 15.83 -19.70
N GLU A 192 24.42 14.69 -19.15
CA GLU A 192 25.54 14.54 -18.19
C GLU A 192 25.36 15.23 -16.83
N LYS A 193 24.21 15.88 -16.58
CA LYS A 193 23.91 16.56 -15.32
C LYS A 193 22.96 15.74 -14.46
N GLU A 194 23.26 15.66 -13.18
CA GLU A 194 22.37 15.09 -12.17
C GLU A 194 21.16 16.02 -11.95
N VAL A 195 19.98 15.43 -12.10
CA VAL A 195 18.66 16.07 -11.95
C VAL A 195 17.88 15.36 -10.85
N GLU A 196 17.23 16.14 -10.00
CA GLU A 196 16.46 15.66 -8.84
C GLU A 196 15.08 16.32 -8.79
N GLY A 197 14.08 15.59 -8.32
CA GLY A 197 12.75 16.14 -8.11
C GLY A 197 11.83 15.22 -7.32
N THR A 198 10.55 15.57 -7.31
CA THR A 198 9.49 14.85 -6.59
C THR A 198 8.36 14.53 -7.56
N ILE A 199 7.78 13.34 -7.43
CA ILE A 199 6.49 12.97 -8.04
C ILE A 199 5.46 12.97 -6.91
N SER A 200 4.33 13.61 -7.13
CA SER A 200 3.18 13.65 -6.21
C SER A 200 1.99 12.98 -6.87
N MET A 201 1.34 12.07 -6.14
CA MET A 201 0.02 11.57 -6.48
C MET A 201 -0.92 11.70 -5.27
N GLU A 202 -2.06 12.32 -5.54
CA GLU A 202 -3.10 12.66 -4.57
C GLU A 202 -4.45 12.16 -5.13
N ASP A 203 -5.43 11.95 -4.24
CA ASP A 203 -6.79 11.50 -4.56
C ASP A 203 -6.86 10.19 -5.38
N ILE A 204 -6.24 9.11 -4.90
CA ILE A 204 -6.40 7.76 -5.47
C ILE A 204 -7.49 7.01 -4.68
N ALA A 205 -8.75 7.18 -5.08
CA ALA A 205 -9.91 6.55 -4.44
C ALA A 205 -10.42 5.26 -5.14
N ASP A 206 -11.38 4.56 -4.52
CA ASP A 206 -12.19 3.51 -5.19
C ASP A 206 -13.36 4.13 -5.96
N GLY A 207 -13.50 3.77 -7.24
CA GLY A 207 -14.56 4.23 -8.13
C GLY A 207 -14.13 5.26 -9.18
N GLU A 208 -12.94 5.84 -9.04
CA GLU A 208 -12.37 6.80 -9.99
C GLU A 208 -11.43 6.12 -10.99
N ASP A 209 -11.36 6.65 -12.21
CA ASP A 209 -10.50 6.12 -13.28
C ASP A 209 -9.06 6.64 -13.15
N SER A 210 -8.07 5.81 -13.51
CA SER A 210 -6.65 6.09 -13.26
C SER A 210 -6.07 7.26 -14.07
N ASP A 211 -6.73 7.67 -15.16
CA ASP A 211 -6.35 8.87 -15.91
C ASP A 211 -6.74 10.17 -15.15
N GLU A 212 -7.75 10.13 -14.27
CA GLU A 212 -8.27 11.28 -13.47
C GLU A 212 -7.39 11.61 -12.26
N TRP A 213 -6.72 10.62 -11.65
CA TRP A 213 -5.89 10.82 -10.47
C TRP A 213 -4.84 11.93 -10.66
N GLY A 214 -4.71 12.76 -9.62
CA GLY A 214 -3.74 13.86 -9.56
C GLY A 214 -2.33 13.33 -9.74
N PHE A 215 -1.61 13.84 -10.73
CA PHE A 215 -0.22 13.46 -11.02
C PHE A 215 0.60 14.69 -11.30
N GLU A 216 1.34 15.14 -10.29
CA GLU A 216 2.24 16.27 -10.38
C GLU A 216 3.70 15.81 -10.34
N VAL A 217 4.54 16.48 -11.12
CA VAL A 217 5.99 16.26 -11.13
C VAL A 217 6.64 17.61 -10.86
N GLU A 218 7.38 17.71 -9.76
CA GLU A 218 8.18 18.86 -9.38
C GLU A 218 9.66 18.60 -9.65
N CYS A 219 10.41 19.66 -9.94
CA CYS A 219 11.86 19.61 -10.07
C CYS A 219 12.48 20.53 -9.01
N LYS A 220 13.57 20.08 -8.38
CA LYS A 220 14.28 20.83 -7.33
C LYS A 220 14.96 22.10 -7.86
N LYS A 221 15.23 22.14 -9.17
CA LYS A 221 15.86 23.24 -9.91
C LYS A 221 15.07 23.50 -11.19
N SER A 222 15.22 24.70 -11.75
CA SER A 222 14.47 25.18 -12.93
C SER A 222 15.34 25.26 -14.19
N ARG A 223 16.31 24.36 -14.36
CA ARG A 223 17.20 24.35 -15.53
C ARG A 223 16.53 23.69 -16.73
N SER A 224 17.12 23.84 -17.92
CA SER A 224 16.55 23.25 -19.14
C SER A 224 16.61 21.71 -19.13
N GLU A 225 17.60 21.13 -18.45
CA GLU A 225 17.75 19.68 -18.25
C GLU A 225 16.68 19.13 -17.28
N ASP A 226 16.38 19.87 -16.20
CA ASP A 226 15.29 19.54 -15.27
C ASP A 226 13.94 19.51 -16.00
N GLN A 227 13.67 20.50 -16.87
CA GLN A 227 12.46 20.55 -17.68
C GLN A 227 12.37 19.40 -18.70
N LYS A 228 13.49 18.98 -19.31
CA LYS A 228 13.54 17.78 -20.16
C LYS A 228 13.15 16.55 -19.35
N ALA A 229 13.75 16.35 -18.17
CA ALA A 229 13.46 15.24 -17.26
C ALA A 229 11.97 15.20 -16.88
N ARG A 230 11.41 16.33 -16.42
CA ARG A 230 9.98 16.50 -16.14
C ARG A 230 9.11 16.07 -17.31
N SER A 231 9.45 16.50 -18.53
CA SER A 231 8.70 16.16 -19.75
C SER A 231 8.76 14.67 -20.10
N THR A 232 9.84 13.96 -19.72
CA THR A 232 10.00 12.53 -19.93
C THR A 232 9.14 11.75 -18.93
N ILE A 233 9.21 12.10 -17.64
CA ILE A 233 8.37 11.50 -16.59
C ILE A 233 6.88 11.69 -16.90
N LEU A 234 6.46 12.89 -17.34
CA LEU A 234 5.06 13.17 -17.71
C LEU A 234 4.58 12.34 -18.92
N LYS A 235 5.42 12.13 -19.95
CA LYS A 235 5.10 11.22 -21.08
C LYS A 235 4.90 9.78 -20.62
N GLU A 236 5.50 9.43 -19.48
CA GLU A 236 5.47 8.09 -18.89
C GLU A 236 4.57 7.98 -17.66
N LYS A 237 3.67 8.96 -17.40
CA LYS A 237 2.61 8.90 -16.36
C LYS A 237 1.95 7.50 -16.34
N LYS A 238 1.60 6.96 -17.52
CA LYS A 238 0.96 5.64 -17.66
C LYS A 238 1.77 4.47 -17.12
N SER A 239 3.11 4.55 -17.06
CA SER A 239 3.96 3.51 -16.48
C SER A 239 3.99 3.57 -14.94
N VAL A 240 3.77 4.74 -14.35
CA VAL A 240 3.58 4.88 -12.90
C VAL A 240 2.17 4.43 -12.53
N LEU A 241 1.14 4.92 -13.24
CA LEU A 241 -0.26 4.49 -13.05
C LEU A 241 -0.44 2.98 -13.12
N GLY A 242 0.06 2.32 -14.18
CA GLY A 242 -0.07 0.87 -14.34
C GLY A 242 0.64 0.04 -13.26
N THR A 243 1.56 0.66 -12.53
CA THR A 243 2.20 0.09 -11.34
C THR A 243 1.28 0.20 -10.11
N VAL A 244 0.66 1.36 -9.88
CA VAL A 244 -0.36 1.57 -8.84
C VAL A 244 -1.57 0.65 -9.06
N GLU A 245 -2.09 0.59 -10.30
CA GLU A 245 -3.18 -0.29 -10.70
C GLU A 245 -2.88 -1.77 -10.43
N ARG A 246 -1.64 -2.21 -10.65
CA ARG A 246 -1.22 -3.59 -10.37
C ARG A 246 -1.35 -3.90 -8.87
N VAL A 247 -0.84 -3.02 -8.01
CA VAL A 247 -0.94 -3.17 -6.55
C VAL A 247 -2.41 -3.14 -6.10
N LEU A 248 -3.23 -2.26 -6.65
CA LEU A 248 -4.68 -2.21 -6.38
C LEU A 248 -5.42 -3.46 -6.89
N LYS A 249 -5.00 -4.04 -8.01
CA LYS A 249 -5.55 -5.29 -8.55
C LYS A 249 -5.15 -6.51 -7.70
N GLU A 250 -3.92 -6.57 -7.22
CA GLU A 250 -3.47 -7.56 -6.24
C GLU A 250 -4.22 -7.42 -4.92
N PHE A 251 -4.39 -6.18 -4.43
CA PHE A 251 -5.22 -5.86 -3.26
C PHE A 251 -6.61 -6.44 -3.45
N LYS A 252 -7.36 -5.98 -4.47
CA LYS A 252 -8.69 -6.49 -4.85
C LYS A 252 -8.77 -8.02 -4.94
N SER A 253 -7.68 -8.68 -5.34
CA SER A 253 -7.63 -10.13 -5.50
C SER A 253 -7.46 -10.87 -4.16
N LYS A 254 -6.80 -10.29 -3.13
CA LYS A 254 -6.72 -10.92 -1.79
C LYS A 254 -8.12 -11.20 -1.19
N LYS A 255 -9.13 -10.40 -1.55
CA LYS A 255 -10.54 -10.60 -1.23
C LYS A 255 -11.06 -12.02 -1.51
N THR A 256 -10.66 -12.62 -2.62
CA THR A 256 -11.21 -13.91 -3.07
C THR A 256 -10.67 -15.04 -2.20
N ASN A 257 -9.38 -15.02 -1.87
CA ASN A 257 -8.72 -16.02 -1.02
C ASN A 257 -9.38 -16.10 0.37
N LEU A 258 -9.58 -14.95 1.03
CA LEU A 258 -10.31 -14.86 2.31
C LEU A 258 -11.73 -15.44 2.23
N THR A 259 -12.37 -15.34 1.07
CA THR A 259 -13.72 -15.86 0.85
C THR A 259 -13.71 -17.38 0.59
N THR A 260 -12.69 -17.90 -0.10
CA THR A 260 -12.51 -19.32 -0.40
C THR A 260 -12.20 -20.11 0.87
N GLU A 261 -11.26 -19.64 1.70
CA GLU A 261 -10.95 -20.28 3.00
C GLU A 261 -12.19 -20.37 3.90
N LYS A 262 -13.02 -19.31 3.94
CA LYS A 262 -14.30 -19.32 4.68
C LYS A 262 -15.29 -20.34 4.13
N LYS A 263 -15.28 -20.65 2.83
CA LYS A 263 -16.14 -21.69 2.21
C LYS A 263 -15.64 -23.10 2.49
N GLU A 264 -14.33 -23.34 2.44
CA GLU A 264 -13.75 -24.67 2.71
C GLU A 264 -13.91 -25.07 4.18
N LYS A 265 -13.59 -24.18 5.12
CA LYS A 265 -13.84 -24.39 6.56
C LYS A 265 -15.32 -24.67 6.88
N LYS A 266 -16.26 -24.17 6.05
CA LYS A 266 -17.70 -24.43 6.20
C LYS A 266 -18.14 -25.76 5.57
N LYS A 267 -17.53 -26.19 4.45
CA LYS A 267 -17.78 -27.49 3.83
C LYS A 267 -17.20 -28.66 4.64
N GLY A 268 -16.03 -28.51 5.26
CA GLY A 268 -15.43 -29.53 6.12
C GLY A 268 -16.22 -29.89 7.39
N ARG A 269 -17.35 -29.21 7.67
CA ARG A 269 -18.25 -29.50 8.80
C ARG A 269 -19.49 -30.32 8.44
N THR A 270 -19.65 -30.82 7.22
CA THR A 270 -20.60 -31.91 6.99
C THR A 270 -20.12 -33.15 7.74
N ASN A 271 -20.88 -33.50 8.78
CA ASN A 271 -20.58 -34.53 9.77
C ASN A 271 -19.85 -35.75 9.16
N PRO A 272 -18.62 -36.10 9.59
CA PRO A 272 -17.93 -37.27 9.07
C PRO A 272 -18.64 -38.53 9.54
N LYS A 273 -19.57 -39.03 8.71
CA LYS A 273 -20.11 -40.39 8.85
C LYS A 273 -18.94 -41.35 8.81
N LYS A 274 -18.62 -41.94 9.96
CA LYS A 274 -17.48 -42.84 10.21
C LYS A 274 -17.24 -43.82 9.05
N LYS A 275 -16.36 -43.46 8.11
CA LYS A 275 -15.64 -44.43 7.28
C LYS A 275 -14.28 -44.62 7.93
N LYS A 276 -14.04 -45.83 8.45
CA LYS A 276 -12.69 -46.30 8.75
C LYS A 276 -11.96 -46.40 7.41
N THR A 277 -10.95 -45.58 7.20
CA THR A 277 -9.97 -45.76 6.13
C THR A 277 -8.58 -45.73 6.74
N SER A 278 -7.72 -46.60 6.25
CA SER A 278 -6.35 -46.83 6.72
C SER A 278 -5.50 -45.57 6.65
N VAL A 279 -4.53 -45.49 7.56
CA VAL A 279 -3.44 -44.51 7.51
C VAL A 279 -2.60 -44.82 6.27
N ASN A 280 -2.39 -43.82 5.41
CA ASN A 280 -1.50 -43.92 4.25
C ASN A 280 -0.13 -43.31 4.62
N GLU A 281 0.95 -44.01 4.29
CA GLU A 281 2.33 -43.71 4.71
C GLU A 281 2.96 -42.46 4.03
N CYS A 282 2.22 -41.73 3.20
CA CYS A 282 2.74 -40.65 2.35
C CYS A 282 3.20 -39.40 3.13
N ASP A 283 2.59 -39.10 4.28
CA ASP A 283 2.88 -37.86 5.03
C ASP A 283 4.27 -37.87 5.70
N LEU A 284 4.91 -39.04 5.85
CA LEU A 284 6.25 -39.12 6.44
C LEU A 284 7.34 -38.58 5.51
N TYR A 285 7.16 -38.68 4.19
CA TYR A 285 8.16 -38.23 3.21
C TYR A 285 8.23 -36.71 3.06
N LEU A 286 7.13 -36.00 3.30
CA LEU A 286 7.09 -34.54 3.15
C LEU A 286 7.89 -33.81 4.25
N LEU A 287 7.95 -34.40 5.46
CA LEU A 287 8.73 -33.86 6.58
C LEU A 287 10.26 -34.02 6.38
N CYS A 288 10.71 -35.09 5.72
CA CYS A 288 12.14 -35.29 5.39
C CYS A 288 12.66 -34.35 4.30
N PHE A 289 11.79 -33.85 3.42
CA PHE A 289 12.21 -32.97 2.32
C PHE A 289 12.52 -31.53 2.79
N VAL A 290 11.83 -31.06 3.84
CA VAL A 290 12.00 -29.68 4.35
C VAL A 290 13.25 -29.55 5.23
N SER A 291 13.64 -30.59 5.97
CA SER A 291 14.87 -30.57 6.79
C SER A 291 16.16 -30.54 5.96
N SER A 292 16.11 -31.03 4.72
CA SER A 292 17.27 -31.13 3.83
C SER A 292 17.68 -29.78 3.19
N PHE A 293 16.86 -28.74 3.31
CA PHE A 293 17.11 -27.42 2.69
C PHE A 293 17.75 -26.38 3.62
N ILE A 294 17.98 -26.72 4.89
CA ILE A 294 18.48 -25.78 5.92
C ILE A 294 20.01 -25.87 6.11
N LEU A 295 20.64 -26.95 5.64
CA LEU A 295 22.09 -27.04 5.42
C LEU A 295 22.29 -26.94 3.88
N THR A 296 22.89 -25.91 3.30
CA THR A 296 24.21 -25.36 3.62
C THR A 296 24.39 -23.92 3.09
N PRO A 297 24.24 -22.86 3.91
CA PRO A 297 24.52 -21.49 3.46
C PRO A 297 26.00 -21.30 3.05
N THR A 298 26.91 -22.10 3.60
CA THR A 298 28.34 -22.08 3.28
C THR A 298 28.65 -22.47 1.83
N ILE A 299 28.02 -23.52 1.29
CA ILE A 299 28.26 -23.97 -0.09
C ILE A 299 27.77 -22.93 -1.09
N PHE A 300 26.63 -22.29 -0.84
CA PHE A 300 26.12 -21.22 -1.68
C PHE A 300 27.07 -20.01 -1.73
N HIS A 301 27.63 -19.61 -0.59
CA HIS A 301 28.64 -18.54 -0.55
C HIS A 301 29.92 -18.89 -1.32
N VAL A 302 30.43 -20.12 -1.21
CA VAL A 302 31.62 -20.57 -1.95
C VAL A 302 31.36 -20.54 -3.47
N LEU A 303 30.22 -21.07 -3.93
CA LEU A 303 29.84 -21.03 -5.34
C LEU A 303 29.67 -19.59 -5.85
N PHE A 304 29.03 -18.71 -5.06
CA PHE A 304 28.82 -17.31 -5.43
C PHE A 304 30.14 -16.54 -5.59
N VAL A 305 31.10 -16.73 -4.67
CA VAL A 305 32.44 -16.12 -4.77
C VAL A 305 33.17 -16.63 -6.02
N TRP A 306 33.08 -17.93 -6.33
CA TRP A 306 33.69 -18.50 -7.54
C TRP A 306 33.09 -17.93 -8.82
N LEU A 307 31.78 -17.69 -8.84
CA LEU A 307 31.04 -17.07 -9.94
C LEU A 307 31.46 -15.61 -10.18
N LEU A 308 31.69 -14.84 -9.11
CA LEU A 308 32.25 -13.48 -9.20
C LEU A 308 33.68 -13.47 -9.76
N PHE A 309 34.53 -14.41 -9.33
CA PHE A 309 35.88 -14.58 -9.89
C PHE A 309 35.85 -14.92 -11.39
N PHE A 310 34.92 -15.79 -11.81
CA PHE A 310 34.74 -16.13 -13.23
C PHE A 310 34.35 -14.91 -14.07
N PHE A 311 33.39 -14.09 -13.61
CA PHE A 311 33.02 -12.86 -14.32
C PHE A 311 34.15 -11.83 -14.36
N PHE A 312 34.92 -11.69 -13.28
CA PHE A 312 36.08 -10.80 -13.24
C PHE A 312 37.17 -11.24 -14.24
N PHE A 313 37.45 -12.54 -14.33
CA PHE A 313 38.35 -13.10 -15.34
C PHE A 313 37.84 -12.86 -16.77
N LEU A 314 36.55 -13.10 -17.03
CA LEU A 314 35.94 -12.87 -18.34
C LEU A 314 36.05 -11.40 -18.79
N TRP A 315 35.82 -10.46 -17.86
CA TRP A 315 36.00 -9.02 -18.09
C TRP A 315 37.44 -8.66 -18.48
N HIS A 316 38.43 -9.23 -17.79
CA HIS A 316 39.84 -9.03 -18.14
C HIS A 316 40.21 -9.61 -19.51
N VAL A 317 39.65 -10.77 -19.90
CA VAL A 317 39.83 -11.33 -21.25
C VAL A 317 39.24 -10.41 -22.31
N VAL A 318 38.04 -9.85 -22.10
CA VAL A 318 37.41 -8.89 -23.02
C VAL A 318 38.26 -7.62 -23.15
N LEU A 319 38.79 -7.07 -22.05
CA LEU A 319 39.69 -5.91 -22.09
C LEU A 319 41.01 -6.21 -22.81
N ALA A 320 41.57 -7.42 -22.65
CA ALA A 320 42.77 -7.84 -23.36
C ALA A 320 42.52 -7.95 -24.87
N LEU A 321 41.41 -8.58 -25.29
CA LEU A 321 41.01 -8.66 -26.70
C LEU A 321 40.74 -7.28 -27.30
N TYR A 322 40.13 -6.36 -26.54
CA TYR A 322 39.93 -4.98 -26.98
C TYR A 322 41.26 -4.26 -27.21
N LYS A 323 42.24 -4.39 -26.29
CA LYS A 323 43.59 -3.81 -26.47
C LYS A 323 44.34 -4.41 -27.68
N ILE A 324 44.23 -5.72 -27.90
CA ILE A 324 44.81 -6.37 -29.08
C ILE A 324 44.17 -5.79 -30.34
N HIS A 325 42.83 -5.65 -30.37
CA HIS A 325 42.11 -5.08 -31.50
C HIS A 325 42.53 -3.63 -31.78
N THR A 326 42.66 -2.77 -30.77
CA THR A 326 43.08 -1.36 -30.97
C THR A 326 44.50 -1.27 -31.56
N VAL A 327 45.44 -2.09 -31.08
CA VAL A 327 46.81 -2.12 -31.63
C VAL A 327 46.82 -2.67 -33.06
N TRP A 328 45.98 -3.67 -33.37
CA TRP A 328 45.84 -4.20 -34.74
C TRP A 328 45.26 -3.16 -35.71
N THR A 329 44.31 -2.32 -35.27
CA THR A 329 43.71 -1.29 -36.12
C THR A 329 44.64 -0.12 -36.46
N GLU A 330 45.72 0.10 -35.69
CA GLU A 330 46.68 1.19 -35.96
C GLU A 330 47.77 0.79 -36.97
N HIS A 331 48.06 -0.50 -37.14
CA HIS A 331 49.17 -0.98 -37.99
C HIS A 331 48.75 -1.65 -39.30
N ILE A 332 47.47 -1.95 -39.51
CA ILE A 332 47.00 -2.57 -40.76
C ILE A 332 46.34 -1.52 -41.66
N PRO A 333 46.96 -1.14 -42.80
CA PRO A 333 46.30 -0.28 -43.77
C PRO A 333 45.03 -0.95 -44.31
N PHE A 334 43.97 -0.16 -44.47
CA PHE A 334 42.61 -0.59 -44.81
C PHE A 334 42.49 -1.39 -46.13
N SER A 335 43.56 -1.44 -46.93
CA SER A 335 43.69 -2.19 -48.18
C SER A 335 43.79 -3.71 -48.02
N PHE A 336 44.02 -4.25 -46.81
CA PHE A 336 44.19 -5.70 -46.59
C PHE A 336 42.91 -6.45 -46.20
N PHE A 337 41.78 -5.76 -45.98
CA PHE A 337 40.51 -6.43 -45.68
C PHE A 337 39.89 -7.02 -46.95
N SER A 338 39.69 -8.35 -46.95
CA SER A 338 39.00 -9.09 -48.01
C SER A 338 37.69 -8.41 -48.42
N PRO A 339 37.36 -8.34 -49.74
CA PRO A 339 36.18 -7.62 -50.23
C PRO A 339 34.86 -8.10 -49.62
N PHE A 340 34.79 -9.34 -49.11
CA PHE A 340 33.63 -9.86 -48.36
C PHE A 340 33.37 -9.11 -47.05
N LEU A 341 34.41 -8.68 -46.32
CA LEU A 341 34.27 -7.90 -45.08
C LEU A 341 33.87 -6.45 -45.36
N GLN A 342 34.36 -5.88 -46.47
CA GLN A 342 33.92 -4.56 -46.93
C GLN A 342 32.43 -4.57 -47.32
N LEU A 343 31.97 -5.61 -48.03
CA LEU A 343 30.54 -5.78 -48.37
C LEU A 343 29.65 -5.90 -47.12
N GLY A 344 30.12 -6.63 -46.10
CA GLY A 344 29.43 -6.77 -44.81
C GLY A 344 29.26 -5.44 -44.07
N PHE A 345 30.33 -4.64 -43.97
CA PHE A 345 30.26 -3.30 -43.38
C PHE A 345 29.33 -2.35 -44.17
N LEU A 346 29.36 -2.42 -45.50
CA LEU A 346 28.53 -1.58 -46.36
C LEU A 346 27.04 -1.93 -46.21
N MET A 347 26.70 -3.24 -46.13
CA MET A 347 25.35 -3.71 -45.80
C MET A 347 24.87 -3.26 -44.41
N LEU A 348 25.73 -3.39 -43.38
CA LEU A 348 25.38 -3.00 -42.02
C LEU A 348 25.14 -1.49 -41.92
N TRP A 349 25.96 -0.68 -42.59
CA TRP A 349 25.79 0.77 -42.72
C TRP A 349 24.50 1.13 -43.47
N PHE A 350 24.16 0.42 -44.55
CA PHE A 350 22.94 0.64 -45.32
C PHE A 350 21.67 0.35 -44.50
N PHE A 351 21.69 -0.72 -43.69
CA PHE A 351 20.61 -1.05 -42.75
C PHE A 351 20.43 0.04 -41.68
N ASN A 352 21.52 0.50 -41.08
CA ASN A 352 21.46 1.55 -40.05
C ASN A 352 20.97 2.90 -40.63
N SER A 353 21.41 3.24 -41.85
CA SER A 353 20.98 4.44 -42.58
C SER A 353 19.48 4.44 -42.93
N ARG A 354 18.94 3.30 -43.38
CA ARG A 354 17.48 3.14 -43.59
C ARG A 354 16.69 3.37 -42.31
N HIS A 355 17.20 2.91 -41.16
CA HIS A 355 16.51 3.05 -39.87
C HIS A 355 16.41 4.50 -39.36
N HIS A 356 17.25 5.41 -39.87
CA HIS A 356 17.19 6.84 -39.53
C HIS A 356 16.12 7.60 -40.35
N LYS A 357 15.93 7.26 -41.63
CA LYS A 357 14.92 7.88 -42.50
C LYS A 357 13.49 7.55 -42.06
N THR A 358 13.23 6.32 -41.60
CA THR A 358 11.90 5.92 -41.09
C THR A 358 11.52 6.70 -39.82
N LYS A 359 12.47 6.92 -38.90
CA LYS A 359 12.24 7.74 -37.69
C LYS A 359 11.85 9.20 -38.01
N GLN A 360 12.45 9.82 -39.04
CA GLN A 360 12.06 11.18 -39.46
C GLN A 360 10.66 11.24 -40.10
N LEU A 361 10.26 10.23 -40.86
CA LEU A 361 8.91 10.18 -41.44
C LEU A 361 7.84 10.02 -40.35
N ILE A 362 8.08 9.17 -39.35
CA ILE A 362 7.20 8.98 -38.20
C ILE A 362 7.07 10.27 -37.36
N SER A 363 8.16 11.04 -37.19
CA SER A 363 8.10 12.32 -36.46
C SER A 363 7.30 13.39 -37.21
N LYS A 364 7.38 13.46 -38.54
CA LYS A 364 6.55 14.35 -39.36
C LYS A 364 5.07 13.96 -39.33
N TRP A 365 4.74 12.66 -39.33
CA TRP A 365 3.36 12.20 -39.21
C TRP A 365 2.72 12.55 -37.85
N LYS A 366 3.47 12.39 -36.75
CA LYS A 366 3.02 12.77 -35.39
C LYS A 366 2.86 14.26 -35.14
N LYS A 367 3.27 15.13 -36.07
CA LYS A 367 3.17 16.60 -35.97
C LYS A 367 2.04 17.18 -36.83
N LYS A 368 1.24 16.31 -37.48
CA LYS A 368 0.14 16.66 -38.38
C LYS A 368 -1.21 16.06 -37.94
N ARG A 369 -1.21 15.28 -36.86
CA ARG A 369 -2.32 15.08 -35.93
C ARG A 369 -2.00 15.88 -34.67
#